data_AF-A0A8S9ZXR0-F1
#
_entry.id   AF-A0A8S9ZXR0-F1
#
_cell.length_a   1.000
_cell.length_b   1.000
_cell.length_c   1.000
_cell.angle_alpha   90.00
_cell.angle_beta   90.00
_cell.angle_gamma   90.00
#
_symmetry.space_group_name_H-M   'P 1'
#
loop_
_entity.id
_entity.type
_entity.pdbx_description
1 polymer ?
#
loop_
_entity_poly.entity_id
_entity_poly.type
_entity_poly.pdbx_seq_one_letter_code
_entity_poly.pdbx_strand_id
1 'polypeptide(L)'
;MWRSYAAANTKTFTPKRKNISAHSSHSFSTTNLPNKLFNTNRRSSSFNSSFEDSNNLFDKKEEEKILKKEINIKNNLEMPPIKDISTINGIRDINNEKTIQNMFEKDSRNDAPIPQMPTTDGIEYPRAASWSSSTVAEIMRDKIGRQVFRCFLHESLAEENLLFIEEIEKMKKEKQPEKIRQGIKILLDKYGQYINLSSVAMKATKSEIPDPKALECSHKEIYKLLENDQFPRFRRSKLYLEFLEQLLPRSYAERWMTSFDALLGNQVGRHHFRQFLFNVHAEENLRFWESVIEFRQLKNKSIAMLNMSRTIQQQFLREGAHNEVFLPFGLRQRVEKKIREKNVDESVFDEAVKHVEQILKNDPYVRFINSKEYNDLLAKLN
;
A
#
# COMPACT_ATOMS: atom_id res chain seq x y z
N MET A 1 -15.91 -13.82 15.92
CA MET A 1 -16.92 -14.72 15.30
C MET A 1 -16.39 -15.45 14.07
N TRP A 2 -15.74 -14.81 13.09
CA TRP A 2 -15.23 -15.51 11.88
C TRP A 2 -14.28 -16.69 12.14
N ARG A 3 -13.35 -16.58 13.11
CA ARG A 3 -12.40 -17.65 13.50
C ARG A 3 -13.06 -18.99 13.82
N SER A 4 -14.32 -19.00 14.28
CA SER A 4 -15.06 -20.23 14.64
C SER A 4 -15.84 -20.83 13.46
N TYR A 5 -16.08 -20.06 12.39
CA TYR A 5 -16.91 -20.50 11.25
C TYR A 5 -16.07 -21.16 10.14
N ALA A 6 -14.88 -20.63 9.86
CA ALA A 6 -13.96 -21.21 8.87
C ALA A 6 -13.50 -22.64 9.23
N ALA A 7 -13.46 -22.97 10.52
CA ALA A 7 -13.11 -24.30 11.03
C ALA A 7 -14.22 -25.36 10.84
N ALA A 8 -15.47 -24.95 10.55
CA ALA A 8 -16.61 -25.87 10.51
C ALA A 8 -16.77 -26.62 9.17
N ASN A 9 -16.23 -26.07 8.07
CA ASN A 9 -16.49 -26.55 6.69
C ASN A 9 -15.43 -27.50 6.11
N THR A 10 -14.51 -28.03 6.92
CA THR A 10 -13.49 -29.02 6.49
C THR A 10 -13.88 -30.47 6.84
N LYS A 11 -15.06 -30.93 6.41
CA LYS A 11 -15.46 -32.35 6.53
C LYS A 11 -15.58 -33.06 5.18
N THR A 12 -14.50 -33.79 4.86
CA THR A 12 -14.39 -34.98 4.00
C THR A 12 -15.58 -35.33 3.09
N PHE A 13 -15.42 -35.14 1.78
CA PHE A 13 -16.29 -35.73 0.75
C PHE A 13 -15.65 -37.03 0.21
N THR A 14 -16.23 -38.18 0.52
CA THR A 14 -15.77 -39.50 0.02
C THR A 14 -16.64 -39.97 -1.15
N PRO A 15 -16.09 -40.17 -2.36
CA PRO A 15 -16.87 -40.62 -3.51
C PRO A 15 -17.12 -42.13 -3.47
N LYS A 16 -18.39 -42.54 -3.45
CA LYS A 16 -18.80 -43.94 -3.66
C LYS A 16 -18.50 -44.36 -5.11
N ARG A 17 -17.60 -45.33 -5.31
CA ARG A 17 -17.42 -46.01 -6.61
C ARG A 17 -18.60 -46.94 -6.89
N LYS A 18 -19.16 -46.87 -8.11
CA LYS A 18 -20.00 -47.94 -8.68
C LYS A 18 -19.12 -48.86 -9.52
N ASN A 19 -19.39 -50.17 -9.44
CA ASN A 19 -18.77 -51.17 -10.30
C ASN A 19 -19.36 -51.11 -11.71
N ILE A 20 -18.52 -51.18 -12.75
CA ILE A 20 -18.85 -51.72 -14.07
C ILE A 20 -17.64 -52.56 -14.52
N SER A 21 -17.91 -53.72 -15.09
CA SER A 21 -16.93 -54.73 -15.52
C SER A 21 -16.93 -54.93 -17.03
N ALA A 22 -15.75 -55.26 -17.58
CA ALA A 22 -15.49 -56.32 -18.57
C ALA A 22 -14.65 -55.91 -19.81
N HIS A 23 -13.60 -56.71 -20.09
CA HIS A 23 -12.87 -56.91 -21.37
C HIS A 23 -12.17 -55.67 -22.00
N SER A 24 -11.11 -55.73 -22.82
CA SER A 24 -10.03 -56.68 -23.18
C SER A 24 -9.05 -55.89 -24.10
N SER A 25 -7.81 -56.26 -24.46
CA SER A 25 -6.85 -57.36 -24.18
C SER A 25 -5.45 -56.96 -24.72
N HIS A 26 -4.40 -57.75 -24.47
CA HIS A 26 -3.01 -57.63 -25.00
C HIS A 26 -2.17 -56.43 -24.48
N SER A 27 -0.86 -56.47 -24.22
CA SER A 27 0.18 -57.47 -23.88
C SER A 27 1.51 -56.89 -24.41
N PHE A 28 2.53 -56.73 -23.57
CA PHE A 28 3.92 -57.08 -23.91
C PHE A 28 4.82 -57.09 -22.65
N SER A 29 5.91 -57.86 -22.75
CA SER A 29 6.60 -58.52 -21.65
C SER A 29 7.76 -57.76 -20.98
N THR A 30 8.00 -58.07 -19.69
CA THR A 30 9.31 -58.33 -19.02
C THR A 30 10.33 -57.17 -18.87
N THR A 31 11.10 -57.04 -17.78
CA THR A 31 11.94 -58.07 -17.10
C THR A 31 12.16 -57.91 -15.58
N ASN A 32 12.19 -59.07 -14.89
CA ASN A 32 12.87 -59.51 -13.63
C ASN A 32 13.61 -58.53 -12.68
N LEU A 33 13.15 -58.48 -11.40
CA LEU A 33 13.75 -59.03 -10.14
C LEU A 33 15.30 -59.07 -9.92
N PRO A 34 15.84 -59.15 -8.66
CA PRO A 34 15.16 -59.45 -7.38
C PRO A 34 15.52 -58.61 -6.12
N ASN A 35 14.75 -58.88 -5.06
CA ASN A 35 14.88 -58.45 -3.66
C ASN A 35 16.25 -58.72 -3.00
N LYS A 36 16.53 -57.97 -1.91
CA LYS A 36 17.18 -58.53 -0.71
C LYS A 36 16.56 -57.97 0.58
N LEU A 37 16.28 -58.86 1.53
CA LEU A 37 15.76 -58.54 2.86
C LEU A 37 16.85 -57.96 3.75
N PHE A 38 16.47 -57.17 4.76
CA PHE A 38 16.81 -57.49 6.16
C PHE A 38 15.70 -57.02 7.11
N ASN A 39 15.53 -57.76 8.21
CA ASN A 39 14.44 -57.65 9.18
C ASN A 39 15.04 -57.72 10.59
N THR A 40 14.72 -56.76 11.47
CA THR A 40 14.81 -56.95 12.93
C THR A 40 13.85 -56.06 13.72
N ASN A 41 12.75 -56.67 14.17
CA ASN A 41 12.15 -56.56 15.51
C ASN A 41 12.00 -55.21 16.24
N ARG A 42 10.71 -54.82 16.37
CA ARG A 42 9.99 -54.46 17.61
C ARG A 42 10.81 -54.34 18.92
N ARG A 43 10.55 -53.25 19.65
CA ARG A 43 10.01 -53.36 21.03
C ARG A 43 9.12 -52.15 21.37
N SER A 44 8.04 -52.44 22.08
CA SER A 44 7.04 -51.47 22.56
C SER A 44 7.05 -51.46 24.09
N SER A 45 7.11 -50.29 24.71
CA SER A 45 6.74 -50.11 26.11
C SER A 45 6.39 -48.65 26.39
N SER A 46 5.14 -48.43 26.79
CA SER A 46 4.65 -47.19 27.40
C SER A 46 5.32 -46.93 28.75
N PHE A 47 5.55 -45.66 29.10
CA PHE A 47 5.46 -45.20 30.50
C PHE A 47 5.17 -43.69 30.58
N ASN A 48 4.31 -43.31 31.52
CA ASN A 48 4.07 -41.92 31.92
C ASN A 48 5.02 -41.55 33.08
N SER A 49 5.61 -40.35 33.01
CA SER A 49 5.89 -39.49 34.18
C SER A 49 6.16 -38.06 33.68
N SER A 50 5.39 -37.09 34.15
CA SER A 50 5.74 -36.18 35.26
C SER A 50 6.88 -35.23 34.90
N PHE A 51 6.50 -34.00 34.54
CA PHE A 51 7.41 -32.87 34.32
C PHE A 51 7.46 -32.03 35.59
N GLU A 52 8.62 -31.95 36.24
CA GLU A 52 8.94 -30.88 37.19
C GLU A 52 10.44 -30.58 37.15
N ASP A 53 10.74 -29.28 37.04
CA ASP A 53 11.95 -28.54 37.39
C ASP A 53 13.36 -29.04 37.00
N SER A 54 13.98 -28.26 36.12
CA SER A 54 15.41 -27.95 36.16
C SER A 54 15.61 -26.50 35.75
N ASN A 55 15.94 -25.67 36.76
CA ASN A 55 15.99 -24.21 36.65
C ASN A 55 17.35 -23.68 36.13
N ASN A 56 17.27 -22.55 35.41
CA ASN A 56 18.24 -21.45 35.34
C ASN A 56 19.75 -21.75 35.21
N LEU A 57 20.28 -21.43 34.02
CA LEU A 57 21.56 -20.71 33.91
C LEU A 57 21.45 -19.57 32.88
N PHE A 58 20.67 -18.53 33.23
CA PHE A 58 20.67 -17.25 32.54
C PHE A 58 21.43 -16.19 33.35
N ASP A 59 22.04 -15.22 32.66
CA ASP A 59 23.16 -14.44 33.18
C ASP A 59 22.72 -13.29 34.11
N LYS A 60 22.95 -13.46 35.41
CA LYS A 60 22.69 -12.44 36.45
C LYS A 60 23.44 -11.12 36.23
N LYS A 61 24.42 -11.04 35.33
CA LYS A 61 25.12 -9.80 34.98
C LYS A 61 24.33 -8.89 34.03
N GLU A 62 23.32 -9.38 33.30
CA GLU A 62 22.50 -8.51 32.44
C GLU A 62 21.38 -7.81 33.23
N GLU A 63 20.67 -8.51 34.11
CA GLU A 63 19.61 -7.92 34.95
C GLU A 63 20.15 -6.77 35.83
N GLU A 64 21.30 -6.97 36.47
CA GLU A 64 21.94 -5.95 37.32
C GLU A 64 22.35 -4.69 36.52
N LYS A 65 22.61 -4.85 35.22
CA LYS A 65 22.99 -3.77 34.30
C LYS A 65 21.78 -2.99 33.77
N ILE A 66 20.64 -3.66 33.64
CA ILE A 66 19.35 -3.02 33.31
C ILE A 66 18.84 -2.23 34.52
N LEU A 67 18.86 -2.83 35.72
CA LEU A 67 18.38 -2.19 36.95
C LEU A 67 19.16 -0.90 37.29
N LYS A 68 20.50 -0.93 37.16
CA LYS A 68 21.34 0.27 37.35
C LYS A 68 21.09 1.37 36.31
N LYS A 69 20.60 1.00 35.12
CA LYS A 69 20.25 1.96 34.05
C LYS A 69 18.89 2.63 34.29
N GLU A 70 17.91 1.90 34.81
CA GLU A 70 16.60 2.45 35.17
C GLU A 70 16.66 3.37 36.41
N ILE A 71 17.46 3.02 37.42
CA ILE A 71 17.67 3.87 38.61
C ILE A 71 18.29 5.22 38.20
N ASN A 72 19.25 5.22 37.28
CA ASN A 72 19.90 6.43 36.79
C ASN A 72 18.98 7.33 35.92
N ILE A 73 17.88 6.78 35.38
CA ILE A 73 16.86 7.55 34.64
C ILE A 73 15.86 8.19 35.61
N LYS A 74 15.48 7.49 36.68
CA LYS A 74 14.54 8.02 37.69
C LYS A 74 15.15 9.15 38.55
N ASN A 75 16.45 9.12 38.81
CA ASN A 75 17.13 10.12 39.64
C ASN A 75 17.39 11.47 38.92
N ASN A 76 17.09 11.58 37.63
CA ASN A 76 17.33 12.79 36.82
C ASN A 76 16.04 13.57 36.49
N LEU A 77 14.97 13.38 37.27
CA LEU A 77 13.65 14.00 37.07
C LEU A 77 13.23 14.99 38.18
N GLU A 78 14.15 15.45 39.03
CA GLU A 78 13.89 16.59 39.92
C GLU A 78 14.00 17.90 39.14
N MET A 79 12.86 18.55 38.90
CA MET A 79 12.83 19.94 38.43
C MET A 79 13.33 20.88 39.54
N PRO A 80 14.21 21.85 39.24
CA PRO A 80 14.55 22.90 40.20
C PRO A 80 13.33 23.80 40.44
N PRO A 81 13.16 24.36 41.66
CA PRO A 81 12.06 25.26 41.95
C PRO A 81 12.17 26.54 41.11
N ILE A 82 11.05 26.95 40.51
CA ILE A 82 10.95 28.18 39.74
C ILE A 82 11.20 29.35 40.68
N LYS A 83 12.26 30.12 40.44
CA LYS A 83 12.49 31.43 41.07
C LYS A 83 11.91 32.52 40.19
N ASP A 84 11.33 33.54 40.83
CA ASP A 84 10.62 34.63 40.16
C ASP A 84 11.42 35.30 39.04
N ILE A 85 10.79 35.44 37.88
CA ILE A 85 11.37 36.10 36.71
C ILE A 85 11.11 37.61 36.84
N SER A 86 11.92 38.29 37.65
CA SER A 86 11.92 39.76 37.75
C SER A 86 13.28 40.42 37.48
N THR A 87 14.36 39.66 37.30
CA THR A 87 15.72 40.22 37.28
C THR A 87 16.68 39.51 36.31
N ILE A 88 16.45 39.61 35.00
CA ILE A 88 17.52 39.51 33.98
C ILE A 88 17.33 40.63 32.94
N ASN A 89 17.84 41.82 33.26
CA ASN A 89 18.18 42.81 32.25
C ASN A 89 19.58 42.49 31.72
N GLY A 90 19.70 42.24 30.42
CA GLY A 90 20.99 42.09 29.74
C GLY A 90 21.23 40.71 29.14
N ILE A 91 20.73 40.50 27.93
CA ILE A 91 21.54 40.30 26.71
C ILE A 91 20.64 40.76 25.54
N ARG A 92 20.96 41.94 24.99
CA ARG A 92 20.62 42.24 23.60
C ARG A 92 21.84 41.84 22.78
N ASP A 93 21.65 41.05 21.74
CA ASP A 93 21.96 41.47 20.37
C ASP A 93 21.77 40.32 19.36
N ILE A 94 21.71 40.70 18.07
CA ILE A 94 21.66 39.85 16.87
C ILE A 94 20.27 39.27 16.51
N ASN A 95 19.47 40.15 15.88
CA ASN A 95 18.69 39.87 14.66
C ASN A 95 17.72 38.67 14.62
N ASN A 96 16.90 38.45 15.65
CA ASN A 96 15.82 37.43 15.58
C ASN A 96 14.42 37.98 15.28
N GLU A 97 14.22 39.31 15.26
CA GLU A 97 12.91 39.91 14.93
C GLU A 97 12.48 39.62 13.49
N LYS A 98 13.40 39.73 12.51
CA LYS A 98 13.09 39.35 11.10
C LYS A 98 12.68 37.89 10.97
N THR A 99 13.34 36.98 11.69
CA THR A 99 13.02 35.54 11.62
C THR A 99 11.60 35.21 12.10
N ILE A 100 11.15 35.88 13.17
CA ILE A 100 9.81 35.67 13.74
C ILE A 100 8.74 36.44 12.94
N GLN A 101 9.07 37.63 12.44
CA GLN A 101 8.15 38.43 11.62
C GLN A 101 7.85 37.73 10.27
N ASN A 102 8.82 36.99 9.71
CA ASN A 102 8.64 36.12 8.55
C ASN A 102 7.81 34.84 8.82
N MET A 103 7.52 34.47 10.09
CA MET A 103 6.54 33.39 10.37
C MET A 103 5.09 33.82 10.18
N PHE A 104 4.83 35.13 10.10
CA PHE A 104 3.51 35.73 9.87
C PHE A 104 3.52 36.73 8.71
N GLU A 105 4.51 36.68 7.82
CA GLU A 105 4.37 37.31 6.50
C GLU A 105 3.12 36.74 5.84
N LYS A 106 2.27 37.63 5.30
CA LYS A 106 1.00 37.27 4.67
C LYS A 106 1.29 36.36 3.48
N ASP A 107 1.24 35.05 3.72
CA ASP A 107 1.48 34.02 2.72
C ASP A 107 0.67 34.32 1.46
N SER A 108 1.37 34.50 0.34
CA SER A 108 0.77 34.57 -0.99
C SER A 108 0.06 33.26 -1.39
N ARG A 109 0.20 32.20 -0.58
CA ARG A 109 -0.65 31.00 -0.59
C ARG A 109 -2.15 31.34 -0.43
N ASN A 110 -2.49 32.33 0.39
CA ASN A 110 -3.88 32.67 0.74
C ASN A 110 -4.62 33.44 -0.38
N ASP A 111 -3.89 34.03 -1.34
CA ASP A 111 -4.49 34.78 -2.45
C ASP A 111 -4.70 33.89 -3.71
N ALA A 112 -4.27 32.61 -3.69
CA ALA A 112 -4.48 31.66 -4.77
C ALA A 112 -5.87 30.98 -4.65
N PRO A 113 -6.70 30.95 -5.71
CA PRO A 113 -8.02 30.35 -5.63
C PRO A 113 -7.95 28.83 -5.49
N ILE A 114 -8.67 28.30 -4.51
CA ILE A 114 -8.83 26.85 -4.25
C ILE A 114 -9.25 26.16 -5.56
N PRO A 115 -8.52 25.13 -6.03
CA PRO A 115 -8.83 24.44 -7.28
C PRO A 115 -10.18 23.72 -7.16
N GLN A 116 -11.12 24.12 -8.01
CA GLN A 116 -12.47 23.55 -8.02
C GLN A 116 -12.51 22.22 -8.78
N MET A 117 -13.32 21.28 -8.29
CA MET A 117 -13.62 20.05 -9.04
C MET A 117 -14.32 20.39 -10.36
N PRO A 118 -13.98 19.71 -11.47
CA PRO A 118 -14.64 19.94 -12.75
C PRO A 118 -16.08 19.40 -12.71
N THR A 119 -16.96 19.96 -13.54
CA THR A 119 -18.28 19.35 -13.79
C THR A 119 -18.13 17.94 -14.37
N THR A 120 -19.09 17.08 -14.09
CA THR A 120 -19.26 15.75 -14.69
C THR A 120 -19.89 15.78 -16.09
N ASP A 121 -20.46 16.92 -16.50
CA ASP A 121 -21.16 17.08 -17.78
C ASP A 121 -20.29 16.69 -18.99
N GLY A 122 -20.81 15.78 -19.82
CA GLY A 122 -20.15 15.35 -21.06
C GLY A 122 -18.87 14.51 -20.86
N ILE A 123 -18.60 14.02 -19.64
CA ILE A 123 -17.48 13.11 -19.37
C ILE A 123 -17.97 11.67 -19.44
N GLU A 124 -17.38 10.88 -20.34
CA GLU A 124 -17.63 9.44 -20.37
C GLU A 124 -16.91 8.73 -19.22
N TYR A 125 -17.63 7.87 -18.48
CA TYR A 125 -17.07 7.07 -17.38
C TYR A 125 -15.79 6.29 -17.78
N PRO A 126 -15.69 5.62 -18.95
CA PRO A 126 -14.46 4.93 -19.34
C PRO A 126 -13.23 5.84 -19.44
N ARG A 127 -13.41 7.09 -19.91
CA ARG A 127 -12.33 8.09 -19.98
C ARG A 127 -11.82 8.44 -18.59
N ALA A 128 -12.73 8.82 -17.69
CA ALA A 128 -12.38 9.12 -16.30
C ALA A 128 -11.76 7.91 -15.60
N ALA A 129 -12.30 6.71 -15.86
CA ALA A 129 -11.86 5.49 -15.21
C ALA A 129 -10.45 5.04 -15.63
N SER A 130 -10.06 5.32 -16.88
CA SER A 130 -8.74 4.98 -17.42
C SER A 130 -7.58 5.66 -16.68
N TRP A 131 -7.81 6.81 -16.06
CA TRP A 131 -6.81 7.56 -15.30
C TRP A 131 -6.19 6.73 -14.15
N SER A 132 -6.89 5.71 -13.63
CA SER A 132 -6.34 4.82 -12.61
C SER A 132 -5.25 3.85 -13.11
N SER A 133 -5.19 3.64 -14.43
CA SER A 133 -4.19 2.79 -15.09
C SER A 133 -3.20 3.60 -15.93
N SER A 134 -3.36 4.93 -15.98
CA SER A 134 -2.45 5.86 -16.65
C SER A 134 -1.17 6.14 -15.84
N THR A 135 -0.21 6.81 -16.48
CA THR A 135 0.95 7.48 -15.87
C THR A 135 0.64 8.94 -15.53
N VAL A 136 1.50 9.61 -14.73
CA VAL A 136 1.35 11.05 -14.45
C VAL A 136 1.40 11.88 -15.75
N ALA A 137 2.24 11.53 -16.72
CA ALA A 137 2.35 12.21 -18.01
C ALA A 137 1.10 12.05 -18.90
N GLU A 138 0.29 11.01 -18.69
CA GLU A 138 -0.97 10.81 -19.41
C GLU A 138 -2.10 11.61 -18.78
N ILE A 139 -2.26 11.54 -17.45
CA ILE A 139 -3.29 12.33 -16.77
C ILE A 139 -3.01 13.84 -16.88
N MET A 140 -1.74 14.27 -16.91
CA MET A 140 -1.38 15.69 -17.14
C MET A 140 -1.73 16.19 -18.55
N ARG A 141 -1.91 15.30 -19.53
CA ARG A 141 -2.40 15.65 -20.88
C ARG A 141 -3.93 15.75 -20.94
N ASP A 142 -4.66 14.99 -20.12
CA ASP A 142 -6.10 15.16 -19.97
C ASP A 142 -6.39 16.40 -19.11
N LYS A 143 -6.97 17.45 -19.70
CA LYS A 143 -7.30 18.70 -18.99
C LYS A 143 -8.18 18.47 -17.74
N ILE A 144 -9.08 17.50 -17.80
CA ILE A 144 -10.02 17.20 -16.72
C ILE A 144 -9.35 16.30 -15.69
N GLY A 145 -8.70 15.22 -16.14
CA GLY A 145 -7.95 14.33 -15.26
C GLY A 145 -6.88 15.08 -14.45
N ARG A 146 -6.15 16.00 -15.10
CA ARG A 146 -5.20 16.89 -14.43
C ARG A 146 -5.86 17.80 -13.39
N GLN A 147 -7.05 18.33 -13.65
CA GLN A 147 -7.77 19.16 -12.69
C GLN A 147 -8.23 18.35 -11.48
N VAL A 148 -8.78 17.15 -11.68
CA VAL A 148 -9.15 16.23 -10.58
C VAL A 148 -7.93 15.83 -9.75
N PHE A 149 -6.79 15.55 -10.40
CA PHE A 149 -5.52 15.28 -9.69
C PHE A 149 -4.99 16.52 -8.95
N ARG A 150 -5.14 17.72 -9.50
CA ARG A 150 -4.78 18.98 -8.84
C ARG A 150 -5.61 19.23 -7.58
N CYS A 151 -6.93 18.98 -7.62
CA CYS A 151 -7.80 19.06 -6.45
C CYS A 151 -7.35 18.09 -5.35
N PHE A 152 -7.06 16.83 -5.70
CA PHE A 152 -6.49 15.86 -4.76
C PHE A 152 -5.14 16.33 -4.16
N LEU A 153 -4.24 16.85 -4.99
CA LEU A 153 -2.94 17.34 -4.51
C LEU A 153 -3.11 18.50 -3.54
N HIS A 154 -4.06 19.42 -3.80
CA HIS A 154 -4.43 20.50 -2.89
C HIS A 154 -4.95 19.98 -1.54
N GLU A 155 -5.90 19.04 -1.53
CA GLU A 155 -6.36 18.39 -0.29
C GLU A 155 -5.24 17.68 0.48
N SER A 156 -4.25 17.14 -0.23
CA SER A 156 -3.09 16.46 0.36
C SER A 156 -1.90 17.38 0.70
N LEU A 157 -2.06 18.70 0.58
CA LEU A 157 -1.01 19.72 0.80
C LEU A 157 0.25 19.45 -0.05
N ALA A 158 0.04 19.27 -1.36
CA ALA A 158 1.05 18.84 -2.33
C ALA A 158 0.89 19.49 -3.73
N GLU A 159 0.07 20.54 -3.86
CA GLU A 159 -0.27 21.17 -5.15
C GLU A 159 0.97 21.78 -5.84
N GLU A 160 1.88 22.33 -5.04
CA GLU A 160 3.14 22.92 -5.48
C GLU A 160 4.01 21.98 -6.32
N ASN A 161 3.97 20.67 -6.07
CA ASN A 161 4.70 19.69 -6.88
C ASN A 161 4.22 19.67 -8.33
N LEU A 162 2.90 19.71 -8.56
CA LEU A 162 2.33 19.74 -9.91
C LEU A 162 2.61 21.09 -10.58
N LEU A 163 2.37 22.20 -9.87
CA LEU A 163 2.61 23.55 -10.38
C LEU A 163 4.08 23.76 -10.76
N PHE A 164 5.02 23.25 -9.96
CA PHE A 164 6.45 23.31 -10.24
C PHE A 164 6.83 22.58 -11.53
N ILE A 165 6.28 21.39 -11.77
CA ILE A 165 6.49 20.65 -13.02
C ILE A 165 5.86 21.39 -14.21
N GLU A 166 4.62 21.88 -14.08
CA GLU A 166 3.95 22.63 -15.15
C GLU A 166 4.73 23.89 -15.57
N GLU A 167 5.28 24.65 -14.62
CA GLU A 167 6.10 25.83 -14.93
C GLU A 167 7.43 25.45 -15.60
N ILE A 168 8.09 24.36 -15.19
CA ILE A 168 9.28 23.86 -15.91
C ILE A 168 8.91 23.42 -17.34
N GLU A 169 7.77 22.77 -17.55
CA GLU A 169 7.29 22.40 -18.90
C GLU A 169 6.92 23.61 -19.77
N LYS A 170 6.45 24.72 -19.18
CA LYS A 170 6.27 26.00 -19.89
C LYS A 170 7.63 26.58 -20.27
N MET A 171 8.59 26.65 -19.34
CA MET A 171 9.94 27.17 -19.61
C MET A 171 10.70 26.37 -20.67
N LYS A 172 10.53 25.04 -20.73
CA LYS A 172 11.07 24.19 -21.81
C LYS A 172 10.59 24.56 -23.23
N LYS A 173 9.53 25.37 -23.35
CA LYS A 173 8.97 25.85 -24.63
C LYS A 173 9.33 27.32 -24.94
N GLU A 174 9.86 28.05 -23.96
CA GLU A 174 10.38 29.40 -24.16
C GLU A 174 11.74 29.32 -24.90
N LYS A 175 12.01 30.31 -25.74
CA LYS A 175 13.23 30.40 -26.57
C LYS A 175 14.17 31.52 -26.12
N GLN A 176 13.68 32.47 -25.32
CA GLN A 176 14.46 33.63 -24.87
C GLN A 176 15.24 33.30 -23.58
N PRO A 177 16.59 33.28 -23.59
CA PRO A 177 17.38 32.87 -22.43
C PRO A 177 17.13 33.70 -21.16
N GLU A 178 16.92 35.01 -21.30
CA GLU A 178 16.67 35.90 -20.16
C GLU A 178 15.31 35.65 -19.50
N LYS A 179 14.26 35.33 -20.28
CA LYS A 179 12.98 34.91 -19.73
C LYS A 179 13.07 33.57 -19.01
N ILE A 180 13.87 32.64 -19.53
CA ILE A 180 14.14 31.36 -18.86
C ILE A 180 14.83 31.63 -17.51
N ARG A 181 15.91 32.42 -17.48
CA ARG A 181 16.63 32.80 -16.24
C ARG A 181 15.69 33.47 -15.22
N GLN A 182 14.89 34.44 -15.65
CA GLN A 182 13.92 35.14 -14.80
C GLN A 182 12.83 34.19 -14.29
N GLY A 183 12.29 33.32 -15.16
CA GLY A 183 11.30 32.32 -14.81
C GLY A 183 11.80 31.32 -13.77
N ILE A 184 13.06 30.88 -13.88
CA ILE A 184 13.69 29.99 -12.89
C ILE A 184 13.79 30.68 -11.52
N LYS A 185 14.19 31.96 -11.48
CA LYS A 185 14.24 32.71 -10.22
C LYS A 185 12.86 32.80 -9.56
N ILE A 186 11.82 33.14 -10.33
CA ILE A 186 10.43 33.20 -9.86
C ILE A 186 9.92 31.82 -9.39
N LEU A 187 10.24 30.75 -10.13
CA LEU A 187 9.86 29.38 -9.79
C LEU A 187 10.41 28.96 -8.42
N LEU A 188 11.69 29.21 -8.19
CA LEU A 188 12.40 28.79 -6.97
C LEU A 188 12.02 29.64 -5.77
N ASP A 189 11.78 30.92 -5.96
CA ASP A 189 11.25 31.83 -4.95
C ASP A 189 9.85 31.39 -4.50
N LYS A 190 8.96 31.09 -5.46
CA LYS A 190 7.57 30.70 -5.18
C LYS A 190 7.39 29.31 -4.59
N TYR A 191 8.12 28.29 -5.10
CA TYR A 191 7.87 26.89 -4.74
C TYR A 191 9.03 26.23 -3.98
N GLY A 192 10.25 26.77 -4.05
CA GLY A 192 11.47 26.08 -3.62
C GLY A 192 11.59 25.80 -2.12
N GLN A 193 10.75 26.42 -1.28
CA GLN A 193 10.65 26.11 0.16
C GLN A 193 9.53 25.11 0.52
N TYR A 194 8.64 24.81 -0.42
CA TYR A 194 7.48 23.94 -0.21
C TYR A 194 7.67 22.56 -0.87
N ILE A 195 8.41 22.47 -1.98
CA ILE A 195 8.72 21.21 -2.67
C ILE A 195 9.86 20.43 -1.99
N ASN A 196 9.74 19.10 -1.96
CA ASN A 196 10.79 18.22 -1.41
C ASN A 196 11.86 17.90 -2.48
N LEU A 197 12.91 18.72 -2.51
CA LEU A 197 14.08 18.55 -3.38
C LEU A 197 15.33 18.12 -2.59
N SER A 198 16.19 17.30 -3.20
CA SER A 198 17.47 16.92 -2.63
C SER A 198 18.39 18.14 -2.45
N SER A 199 19.33 18.06 -1.49
CA SER A 199 20.34 19.11 -1.27
C SER A 199 21.19 19.40 -2.52
N VAL A 200 21.39 18.39 -3.38
CA VAL A 200 22.09 18.51 -4.66
C VAL A 200 21.25 19.32 -5.66
N ALA A 201 19.97 18.96 -5.83
CA ALA A 201 19.04 19.68 -6.69
C ALA A 201 18.88 21.14 -6.24
N MET A 202 18.66 21.37 -4.93
CA MET A 202 18.54 22.71 -4.34
C MET A 202 19.78 23.57 -4.55
N LYS A 203 20.98 23.03 -4.35
CA LYS A 203 22.23 23.76 -4.57
C LYS A 203 22.46 24.10 -6.04
N ALA A 204 22.12 23.17 -6.95
CA ALA A 204 22.27 23.39 -8.39
C ALA A 204 21.28 24.46 -8.91
N THR A 205 20.06 24.50 -8.37
CA THR A 205 19.05 25.50 -8.77
C THR A 205 19.30 26.90 -8.19
N LYS A 206 19.91 27.03 -7.01
CA LYS A 206 20.20 28.33 -6.35
C LYS A 206 21.48 29.03 -6.84
N SER A 207 22.03 28.61 -7.99
CA SER A 207 23.17 29.26 -8.65
C SER A 207 22.82 30.67 -9.15
N GLU A 208 23.77 31.62 -9.13
CA GLU A 208 23.61 32.97 -9.68
C GLU A 208 23.22 32.96 -11.17
N ILE A 209 23.72 31.95 -11.90
CA ILE A 209 23.27 31.61 -13.25
C ILE A 209 22.60 30.23 -13.13
N PRO A 210 21.26 30.15 -13.17
CA PRO A 210 20.58 28.86 -13.08
C PRO A 210 20.83 28.02 -14.35
N ASP A 211 21.45 26.87 -14.17
CA ASP A 211 21.72 25.91 -15.27
C ASP A 211 20.41 25.20 -15.67
N PRO A 212 20.00 25.22 -16.96
CA PRO A 212 18.87 24.42 -17.44
C PRO A 212 18.97 22.93 -17.09
N LYS A 213 20.18 22.38 -16.95
CA LYS A 213 20.42 21.00 -16.53
C LYS A 213 20.14 20.76 -15.03
N ALA A 214 20.25 21.79 -14.20
CA ALA A 214 19.86 21.73 -12.79
C ALA A 214 18.33 21.59 -12.64
N LEU A 215 17.55 22.28 -13.49
CA LEU A 215 16.09 22.09 -13.54
C LEU A 215 15.70 20.66 -13.93
N GLU A 216 16.47 20.01 -14.83
CA GLU A 216 16.18 18.64 -15.25
C GLU A 216 16.27 17.66 -14.08
N CYS A 217 17.29 17.82 -13.21
CA CYS A 217 17.40 17.06 -11.96
C CYS A 217 16.20 17.30 -11.04
N SER A 218 15.88 18.56 -10.75
CA SER A 218 14.76 18.92 -9.86
C SER A 218 13.41 18.43 -10.39
N HIS A 219 13.16 18.60 -11.69
CA HIS A 219 11.99 18.06 -12.37
C HIS A 219 11.91 16.53 -12.23
N LYS A 220 13.03 15.82 -12.40
CA LYS A 220 13.07 14.35 -12.31
C LYS A 220 12.82 13.84 -10.89
N GLU A 221 13.23 14.58 -9.87
CA GLU A 221 12.93 14.25 -8.46
C GLU A 221 11.44 14.44 -8.16
N ILE A 222 10.88 15.63 -8.41
CA ILE A 222 9.46 15.93 -8.14
C ILE A 222 8.52 15.09 -9.01
N TYR A 223 8.85 14.86 -10.29
CA TYR A 223 8.06 13.98 -11.15
C TYR A 223 8.04 12.53 -10.61
N LYS A 224 9.17 12.03 -10.08
CA LYS A 224 9.20 10.71 -9.43
C LYS A 224 8.39 10.67 -8.13
N LEU A 225 8.35 11.76 -7.36
CA LEU A 225 7.51 11.86 -6.17
C LEU A 225 6.02 11.82 -6.54
N LEU A 226 5.63 12.53 -7.60
CA LEU A 226 4.29 12.44 -8.17
C LEU A 226 3.96 10.99 -8.59
N GLU A 227 4.79 10.37 -9.43
CA GLU A 227 4.53 9.05 -10.03
C GLU A 227 4.54 7.89 -9.00
N ASN A 228 5.46 7.91 -8.03
CA ASN A 228 5.67 6.76 -7.11
C ASN A 228 4.97 6.88 -5.75
N ASP A 229 4.44 8.05 -5.38
CA ASP A 229 3.87 8.29 -4.04
C ASP A 229 2.51 8.99 -4.11
N GLN A 230 2.44 10.19 -4.69
CA GLN A 230 1.21 10.99 -4.72
C GLN A 230 0.15 10.41 -5.65
N PHE A 231 0.53 9.93 -6.83
CA PHE A 231 -0.38 9.34 -7.81
C PHE A 231 -0.94 7.96 -7.39
N PRO A 232 -0.17 7.04 -6.78
CA PRO A 232 -0.72 5.85 -6.11
C PRO A 232 -1.70 6.16 -4.96
N ARG A 233 -1.60 7.31 -4.30
CA ARG A 233 -2.61 7.78 -3.34
C ARG A 233 -3.85 8.35 -4.05
N PHE A 234 -3.67 9.19 -5.07
CA PHE A 234 -4.76 9.73 -5.90
C PHE A 234 -5.71 8.64 -6.40
N ARG A 235 -5.16 7.57 -6.98
CA ARG A 235 -5.91 6.43 -7.54
C ARG A 235 -6.77 5.67 -6.54
N ARG A 236 -6.50 5.82 -5.24
CA ARG A 236 -7.25 5.22 -4.12
C ARG A 236 -7.97 6.27 -3.26
N SER A 237 -7.88 7.55 -3.65
CA SER A 237 -8.43 8.67 -2.88
C SER A 237 -9.96 8.66 -2.92
N LYS A 238 -10.56 9.14 -1.84
CA LYS A 238 -12.01 9.30 -1.74
C LYS A 238 -12.52 10.26 -2.82
N LEU A 239 -11.87 11.42 -3.00
CA LEU A 239 -12.18 12.42 -4.04
C LEU A 239 -12.29 11.81 -5.45
N TYR A 240 -11.30 11.01 -5.87
CA TYR A 240 -11.32 10.40 -7.20
C TYR A 240 -12.42 9.33 -7.33
N LEU A 241 -12.63 8.51 -6.29
CA LEU A 241 -13.65 7.45 -6.31
C LEU A 241 -15.08 8.01 -6.27
N GLU A 242 -15.32 9.10 -5.54
CA GLU A 242 -16.61 9.82 -5.54
C GLU A 242 -16.88 10.51 -6.89
N PHE A 243 -15.86 11.14 -7.50
CA PHE A 243 -15.98 11.70 -8.84
C PHE A 243 -16.34 10.63 -9.89
N LEU A 244 -15.77 9.43 -9.77
CA LEU A 244 -16.09 8.30 -10.64
C LEU A 244 -17.48 7.72 -10.40
N GLU A 245 -17.96 7.69 -9.15
CA GLU A 245 -19.33 7.26 -8.84
C GLU A 245 -20.37 8.18 -9.46
N GLN A 246 -20.14 9.50 -9.47
CA GLN A 246 -21.03 10.47 -10.13
C GLN A 246 -21.12 10.25 -11.65
N LEU A 247 -20.10 9.65 -12.26
CA LEU A 247 -20.07 9.32 -13.69
C LEU A 247 -20.56 7.89 -13.99
N LEU A 248 -20.66 7.01 -12.99
CA LEU A 248 -20.87 5.58 -13.16
C LEU A 248 -22.26 5.28 -13.73
N PRO A 249 -22.37 4.75 -14.97
CA PRO A 249 -23.67 4.35 -15.51
C PRO A 249 -24.18 3.14 -14.73
N ARG A 250 -25.49 3.05 -14.47
CA ARG A 250 -26.08 1.91 -13.76
C ARG A 250 -25.68 0.55 -14.37
N SER A 251 -25.63 0.46 -15.70
CA SER A 251 -25.22 -0.75 -16.43
C SER A 251 -23.78 -1.22 -16.14
N TYR A 252 -22.88 -0.33 -15.72
CA TYR A 252 -21.54 -0.71 -15.27
C TYR A 252 -21.54 -1.29 -13.86
N ALA A 253 -22.47 -0.87 -13.00
CA ALA A 253 -22.66 -1.39 -11.66
C ALA A 253 -23.40 -2.74 -11.65
N GLU A 254 -24.42 -2.89 -12.50
CA GLU A 254 -25.17 -4.15 -12.67
C GLU A 254 -24.24 -5.29 -13.11
N ARG A 255 -23.23 -5.01 -13.94
CA ARG A 255 -22.22 -6.01 -14.33
C ARG A 255 -21.46 -6.62 -13.16
N TRP A 256 -21.38 -5.98 -11.99
CA TRP A 256 -20.70 -6.53 -10.81
C TRP A 256 -21.35 -7.82 -10.29
N MET A 257 -22.63 -8.08 -10.59
CA MET A 257 -23.29 -9.34 -10.24
C MET A 257 -22.83 -10.53 -11.09
N THR A 258 -22.27 -10.26 -12.28
CA THR A 258 -21.96 -11.31 -13.28
C THR A 258 -20.74 -12.14 -12.90
N SER A 259 -19.75 -11.53 -12.26
CA SER A 259 -18.62 -12.23 -11.64
C SER A 259 -17.91 -11.34 -10.62
N PHE A 260 -17.25 -11.97 -9.66
CA PHE A 260 -16.33 -11.31 -8.74
C PHE A 260 -15.21 -10.57 -9.47
N ASP A 261 -14.76 -11.08 -10.61
CA ASP A 261 -13.70 -10.45 -11.39
C ASP A 261 -14.22 -9.19 -12.12
N ALA A 262 -15.52 -9.13 -12.45
CA ALA A 262 -16.18 -7.91 -12.95
C ALA A 262 -16.35 -6.85 -11.85
N LEU A 263 -16.68 -7.27 -10.62
CA LEU A 263 -16.69 -6.39 -9.45
C LEU A 263 -15.29 -5.84 -9.14
N LEU A 264 -14.29 -6.72 -9.01
CA LEU A 264 -12.93 -6.31 -8.70
C LEU A 264 -12.22 -5.62 -9.87
N GLY A 265 -12.66 -5.81 -11.11
CA GLY A 265 -12.18 -5.04 -12.26
C GLY A 265 -12.60 -3.57 -12.22
N ASN A 266 -13.74 -3.26 -11.60
CA ASN A 266 -14.24 -1.90 -11.46
C ASN A 266 -13.74 -1.24 -10.15
N GLN A 267 -13.11 -0.08 -10.24
CA GLN A 267 -12.55 0.63 -9.08
C GLN A 267 -13.60 1.16 -8.10
N VAL A 268 -14.78 1.59 -8.58
CA VAL A 268 -15.92 1.99 -7.73
C VAL A 268 -16.54 0.74 -7.10
N GLY A 269 -16.64 -0.36 -7.86
CA GLY A 269 -17.02 -1.68 -7.35
C GLY A 269 -16.12 -2.16 -6.21
N ARG A 270 -14.79 -2.11 -6.39
CA ARG A 270 -13.79 -2.37 -5.33
C ARG A 270 -13.97 -1.45 -4.12
N HIS A 271 -14.35 -0.19 -4.31
CA HIS A 271 -14.57 0.76 -3.21
C HIS A 271 -15.76 0.34 -2.34
N HIS A 272 -16.93 0.15 -2.94
CA HIS A 272 -18.15 -0.31 -2.24
C HIS A 272 -17.97 -1.68 -1.60
N PHE A 273 -17.32 -2.62 -2.30
CA PHE A 273 -17.04 -3.95 -1.73
C PHE A 273 -16.08 -3.88 -0.54
N ARG A 274 -15.09 -2.98 -0.55
CA ARG A 274 -14.21 -2.75 0.62
C ARG A 274 -15.00 -2.21 1.81
N GLN A 275 -15.90 -1.26 1.61
CA GLN A 275 -16.76 -0.72 2.67
C GLN A 275 -17.66 -1.81 3.27
N PHE A 276 -18.27 -2.65 2.41
CA PHE A 276 -19.01 -3.82 2.87
C PHE A 276 -18.14 -4.79 3.69
N LEU A 277 -16.95 -5.12 3.20
CA LEU A 277 -15.99 -6.00 3.90
C LEU A 277 -15.53 -5.41 5.25
N PHE A 278 -15.36 -4.10 5.35
CA PHE A 278 -15.06 -3.42 6.62
C PHE A 278 -16.20 -3.62 7.63
N ASN A 279 -17.45 -3.40 7.21
CA ASN A 279 -18.63 -3.57 8.05
C ASN A 279 -18.85 -5.02 8.52
N VAL A 280 -18.41 -6.02 7.75
CA VAL A 280 -18.50 -7.45 8.12
C VAL A 280 -17.19 -8.03 8.70
N HIS A 281 -16.19 -7.16 8.97
CA HIS A 281 -14.88 -7.53 9.51
C HIS A 281 -14.13 -8.60 8.71
N ALA A 282 -14.03 -8.41 7.39
CA ALA A 282 -13.32 -9.27 6.44
C ALA A 282 -12.46 -8.49 5.42
N GLU A 283 -12.18 -7.21 5.67
CA GLU A 283 -11.44 -6.30 4.77
C GLU A 283 -9.98 -6.74 4.53
N GLU A 284 -9.38 -7.45 5.50
CA GLU A 284 -8.00 -7.97 5.42
C GLU A 284 -7.79 -8.89 4.21
N ASN A 285 -8.83 -9.61 3.79
CA ASN A 285 -8.82 -10.49 2.62
C ASN A 285 -8.63 -9.69 1.32
N LEU A 286 -9.34 -8.57 1.17
CA LEU A 286 -9.20 -7.69 0.00
C LEU A 286 -7.87 -6.92 0.05
N ARG A 287 -7.46 -6.44 1.23
CA ARG A 287 -6.14 -5.78 1.42
C ARG A 287 -4.98 -6.71 1.06
N PHE A 288 -5.04 -7.99 1.43
CA PHE A 288 -4.06 -9.00 1.02
C PHE A 288 -4.07 -9.23 -0.48
N TRP A 289 -5.26 -9.39 -1.08
CA TRP A 289 -5.41 -9.55 -2.53
C TRP A 289 -4.78 -8.37 -3.30
N GLU A 290 -5.11 -7.13 -2.93
CA GLU A 290 -4.54 -5.93 -3.55
C GLU A 290 -3.02 -5.86 -3.39
N SER A 291 -2.50 -6.21 -2.21
CA SER A 291 -1.06 -6.28 -1.96
C SER A 291 -0.34 -7.30 -2.85
N VAL A 292 -0.98 -8.44 -3.16
CA VAL A 292 -0.43 -9.45 -4.09
C VAL A 292 -0.49 -8.95 -5.55
N ILE A 293 -1.52 -8.20 -5.94
CA ILE A 293 -1.60 -7.57 -7.26
C ILE A 293 -0.51 -6.50 -7.44
N GLU A 294 -0.28 -5.65 -6.44
CA GLU A 294 0.82 -4.67 -6.46
C GLU A 294 2.20 -5.37 -6.48
N PHE A 295 2.39 -6.43 -5.68
CA PHE A 295 3.61 -7.23 -5.66
C PHE A 295 3.96 -7.82 -7.04
N ARG A 296 2.97 -8.29 -7.80
CA ARG A 296 3.17 -8.84 -9.16
C ARG A 296 3.57 -7.77 -10.20
N GLN A 297 3.38 -6.48 -9.93
CA GLN A 297 3.83 -5.39 -10.82
C GLN A 297 5.33 -5.08 -10.65
N LEU A 298 5.95 -5.57 -9.57
CA LEU A 298 7.39 -5.38 -9.34
C LEU A 298 8.21 -6.27 -10.28
N LYS A 299 9.38 -5.76 -10.71
CA LYS A 299 10.33 -6.53 -11.51
C LYS A 299 10.66 -7.86 -10.81
N ASN A 300 10.42 -8.97 -11.51
CA ASN A 300 10.63 -10.32 -11.00
C ASN A 300 12.05 -10.52 -10.44
N LYS A 301 12.18 -11.20 -9.29
CA LYS A 301 13.41 -11.43 -8.52
C LYS A 301 14.17 -10.17 -8.07
N SER A 302 13.53 -8.99 -8.05
CA SER A 302 14.16 -7.75 -7.57
C SER A 302 14.22 -7.65 -6.03
N ILE A 303 15.13 -6.81 -5.53
CA ILE A 303 15.23 -6.47 -4.09
C ILE A 303 13.91 -5.84 -3.59
N ALA A 304 13.26 -5.02 -4.42
CA ALA A 304 11.94 -4.44 -4.11
C ALA A 304 10.88 -5.54 -3.89
N MET A 305 10.83 -6.53 -4.79
CA MET A 305 9.92 -7.67 -4.67
C MET A 305 10.19 -8.49 -3.39
N LEU A 306 11.46 -8.75 -3.06
CA LEU A 306 11.84 -9.43 -1.81
C LEU A 306 11.50 -8.64 -0.54
N ASN A 307 11.52 -7.31 -0.58
CA ASN A 307 11.12 -6.47 0.55
C ASN A 307 9.59 -6.38 0.69
N MET A 308 8.87 -6.32 -0.44
CA MET A 308 7.42 -6.33 -0.44
C MET A 308 6.85 -7.68 0.03
N SER A 309 7.44 -8.81 -0.36
CA SER A 309 6.98 -10.12 0.13
C SER A 309 7.14 -10.28 1.64
N ARG A 310 8.22 -9.75 2.24
CA ARG A 310 8.38 -9.68 3.71
C ARG A 310 7.32 -8.80 4.37
N THR A 311 6.98 -7.67 3.74
CA THR A 311 5.93 -6.76 4.24
C THR A 311 4.58 -7.47 4.25
N ILE A 312 4.23 -8.14 3.14
CA ILE A 312 3.01 -8.96 3.01
C ILE A 312 3.01 -10.10 4.05
N GLN A 313 4.15 -10.78 4.25
CA GLN A 313 4.26 -11.82 5.28
C GLN A 313 3.98 -11.27 6.69
N GLN A 314 4.62 -10.16 7.06
CA GLN A 314 4.47 -9.55 8.39
C GLN A 314 3.05 -9.03 8.65
N GLN A 315 2.41 -8.46 7.62
CA GLN A 315 1.09 -7.84 7.74
C GLN A 315 -0.07 -8.86 7.72
N PHE A 316 0.02 -9.90 6.87
CA PHE A 316 -1.12 -10.78 6.57
C PHE A 316 -0.89 -12.26 6.90
N LEU A 317 0.37 -12.75 6.95
CA LEU A 317 0.64 -14.19 7.09
C LEU A 317 1.15 -14.58 8.47
N ARG A 318 1.79 -13.65 9.19
CA ARG A 318 2.27 -13.85 10.55
C ARG A 318 1.08 -14.13 11.48
N GLU A 319 1.19 -15.21 12.25
CA GLU A 319 0.22 -15.56 13.29
C GLU A 319 0.09 -14.43 14.33
N GLY A 320 -1.14 -14.02 14.61
CA GLY A 320 -1.44 -12.91 15.52
C GLY A 320 -1.27 -11.51 14.90
N ALA A 321 -1.01 -11.39 13.59
CA ALA A 321 -1.04 -10.09 12.92
C ALA A 321 -2.46 -9.49 12.92
N HIS A 322 -2.55 -8.16 12.98
CA HIS A 322 -3.85 -7.47 13.00
C HIS A 322 -4.69 -7.74 11.75
N ASN A 323 -4.04 -7.89 10.58
CA ASN A 323 -4.67 -8.22 9.30
C ASN A 323 -4.42 -9.68 8.89
N GLU A 324 -4.27 -10.60 9.84
CA GLU A 324 -3.97 -12.01 9.54
C GLU A 324 -5.07 -12.65 8.67
N VAL A 325 -4.72 -13.05 7.43
CA VAL A 325 -5.63 -13.81 6.56
C VAL A 325 -5.64 -15.30 6.92
N PHE A 326 -6.82 -15.90 6.85
CA PHE A 326 -6.98 -17.34 7.06
C PHE A 326 -6.44 -18.10 5.84
N LEU A 327 -5.38 -18.89 6.06
CA LEU A 327 -4.83 -19.82 5.07
C LEU A 327 -4.66 -21.21 5.71
N PRO A 328 -4.76 -22.31 4.94
CA PRO A 328 -4.36 -23.63 5.40
C PRO A 328 -2.90 -23.62 5.88
N PHE A 329 -2.61 -24.23 7.04
CA PHE A 329 -1.30 -24.19 7.68
C PHE A 329 -0.14 -24.56 6.74
N GLY A 330 -0.27 -25.67 6.00
CA GLY A 330 0.76 -26.12 5.06
C GLY A 330 0.98 -25.17 3.87
N LEU A 331 0.00 -24.33 3.52
CA LEU A 331 0.15 -23.30 2.49
C LEU A 331 0.93 -22.10 3.04
N ARG A 332 0.57 -21.59 4.23
CA ARG A 332 1.31 -20.53 4.92
C ARG A 332 2.80 -20.90 5.02
N GLN A 333 3.12 -22.09 5.52
CA GLN A 333 4.49 -22.57 5.70
C GLN A 333 5.30 -22.63 4.37
N ARG A 334 4.68 -22.96 3.23
CA ARG A 334 5.34 -22.95 1.90
C ARG A 334 5.77 -21.55 1.50
N VAL A 335 4.87 -20.57 1.65
CA VAL A 335 5.14 -19.16 1.32
C VAL A 335 6.25 -18.59 2.20
N GLU A 336 6.16 -18.79 3.51
CA GLU A 336 7.16 -18.32 4.47
C GLU A 336 8.55 -18.96 4.26
N LYS A 337 8.59 -20.24 3.88
CA LYS A 337 9.84 -20.93 3.52
C LYS A 337 10.50 -20.26 2.30
N LYS A 338 9.76 -20.04 1.21
CA LYS A 338 10.27 -19.36 0.01
C LYS A 338 10.84 -17.97 0.34
N ILE A 339 10.14 -17.18 1.15
CA ILE A 339 10.57 -15.82 1.56
C ILE A 339 11.84 -15.88 2.43
N ARG A 340 11.91 -16.79 3.42
CA ARG A 340 13.08 -16.98 4.28
C ARG A 340 14.33 -17.40 3.49
N GLU A 341 14.15 -18.29 2.51
CA GLU A 341 15.22 -18.76 1.61
C GLU A 341 15.59 -17.73 0.53
N LYS A 342 14.94 -16.55 0.52
CA LYS A 342 15.08 -15.49 -0.50
C LYS A 342 14.73 -15.96 -1.92
N ASN A 343 14.04 -17.10 -2.05
CA ASN A 343 13.57 -17.68 -3.31
C ASN A 343 12.18 -17.10 -3.64
N VAL A 344 12.16 -15.81 -3.99
CA VAL A 344 10.95 -15.03 -4.25
C VAL A 344 10.88 -14.70 -5.74
N ASP A 345 9.77 -15.11 -6.35
CA ASP A 345 9.35 -14.74 -7.71
C ASP A 345 7.88 -14.28 -7.67
N GLU A 346 7.35 -13.85 -8.82
CA GLU A 346 5.96 -13.41 -8.99
C GLU A 346 4.90 -14.44 -8.58
N SER A 347 5.23 -15.74 -8.55
CA SER A 347 4.31 -16.83 -8.22
C SER A 347 4.21 -17.14 -6.72
N VAL A 348 5.05 -16.51 -5.88
CA VAL A 348 5.23 -16.88 -4.46
C VAL A 348 3.92 -16.89 -3.66
N PHE A 349 2.93 -16.09 -4.05
CA PHE A 349 1.63 -15.97 -3.38
C PHE A 349 0.45 -16.61 -4.15
N ASP A 350 0.66 -17.26 -5.30
CA ASP A 350 -0.42 -17.68 -6.21
C ASP A 350 -1.48 -18.59 -5.56
N GLU A 351 -1.02 -19.61 -4.83
CA GLU A 351 -1.91 -20.50 -4.08
C GLU A 351 -2.66 -19.76 -2.96
N ALA A 352 -2.00 -18.79 -2.31
CA ALA A 352 -2.57 -18.03 -1.18
C ALA A 352 -3.62 -17.02 -1.64
N VAL A 353 -3.34 -16.25 -2.70
CA VAL A 353 -4.32 -15.31 -3.27
C VAL A 353 -5.51 -16.06 -3.86
N LYS A 354 -5.31 -17.22 -4.51
CA LYS A 354 -6.39 -18.08 -4.98
C LYS A 354 -7.29 -18.59 -3.84
N HIS A 355 -6.72 -18.91 -2.68
CA HIS A 355 -7.51 -19.30 -1.51
C HIS A 355 -8.34 -18.14 -0.96
N VAL A 356 -7.74 -16.96 -0.83
CA VAL A 356 -8.43 -15.75 -0.34
C VAL A 356 -9.51 -15.27 -1.33
N GLU A 357 -9.27 -15.38 -2.64
CA GLU A 357 -10.30 -15.18 -3.66
C GLU A 357 -11.47 -16.15 -3.49
N GLN A 358 -11.23 -17.43 -3.18
CA GLN A 358 -12.31 -18.39 -2.92
C GLN A 358 -13.12 -18.02 -1.67
N ILE A 359 -12.47 -17.57 -0.59
CA ILE A 359 -13.17 -17.06 0.60
C ILE A 359 -14.08 -15.88 0.22
N LEU A 360 -13.53 -14.88 -0.49
CA LEU A 360 -14.26 -13.69 -0.92
C LEU A 360 -15.41 -14.03 -1.89
N LYS A 361 -15.16 -14.90 -2.88
CA LYS A 361 -16.14 -15.35 -3.90
C LYS A 361 -17.31 -16.13 -3.28
N ASN A 362 -17.07 -16.95 -2.26
CA ASN A 362 -18.06 -17.89 -1.74
C ASN A 362 -19.04 -17.31 -0.70
N ASP A 363 -18.66 -16.27 0.05
CA ASP A 363 -19.55 -15.64 1.05
C ASP A 363 -19.65 -14.11 0.92
N PRO A 364 -18.60 -13.30 1.19
CA PRO A 364 -18.75 -11.84 1.21
C PRO A 364 -19.22 -11.24 -0.11
N TYR A 365 -18.75 -11.76 -1.26
CA TYR A 365 -19.23 -11.36 -2.58
C TYR A 365 -20.72 -11.62 -2.73
N VAL A 366 -21.16 -12.86 -2.51
CA VAL A 366 -22.59 -13.25 -2.61
C VAL A 366 -23.46 -12.38 -1.71
N ARG A 367 -23.01 -12.09 -0.48
CA ARG A 367 -23.72 -11.22 0.45
C ARG A 367 -23.74 -9.76 0.00
N PHE A 368 -22.66 -9.24 -0.59
CA PHE A 368 -22.58 -7.88 -1.13
C PHE A 368 -23.55 -7.64 -2.30
N ILE A 369 -23.60 -8.54 -3.29
CA ILE A 369 -24.52 -8.38 -4.45
C ILE A 369 -25.99 -8.47 -4.02
N ASN A 370 -26.29 -9.09 -2.89
CA ASN A 370 -27.64 -9.16 -2.31
C ASN A 370 -27.85 -8.15 -1.16
N SER A 371 -26.91 -7.23 -0.91
CA SER A 371 -26.95 -6.33 0.23
C SER A 371 -27.83 -5.11 -0.03
N LYS A 372 -28.28 -4.43 1.03
CA LYS A 372 -29.06 -3.20 0.89
C LYS A 372 -28.21 -2.10 0.24
N GLU A 373 -26.94 -2.00 0.62
CA GLU A 373 -25.98 -0.99 0.14
C GLU A 373 -25.78 -1.06 -1.38
N TYR A 374 -25.66 -2.27 -1.96
CA TYR A 374 -25.56 -2.41 -3.42
C TYR A 374 -26.87 -2.09 -4.14
N ASN A 375 -28.02 -2.50 -3.58
CA ASN A 375 -29.33 -2.19 -4.16
C ASN A 375 -29.67 -0.68 -4.09
N ASP A 376 -29.36 -0.02 -2.96
CA ASP A 376 -29.50 1.42 -2.78
C ASP A 376 -28.60 2.19 -3.78
N LEU A 377 -27.37 1.71 -4.02
CA LEU A 377 -26.49 2.25 -5.06
C LEU A 377 -27.12 2.10 -6.46
N LEU A 378 -27.58 0.91 -6.83
CA LEU A 378 -28.24 0.70 -8.14
C LEU A 378 -29.49 1.58 -8.32
N ALA A 379 -30.24 1.85 -7.26
CA ALA A 379 -31.40 2.75 -7.29
C ALA A 379 -31.02 4.23 -7.41
N LYS A 380 -29.82 4.63 -6.95
CA LYS A 380 -29.25 5.98 -7.09
C LYS A 380 -28.67 6.23 -8.48
N LEU A 381 -28.13 5.21 -9.14
CA LEU A 381 -27.53 5.32 -10.47
C LEU A 381 -28.61 5.33 -11.57
N ASN A 382 -28.45 6.26 -12.52
CA ASN A 382 -29.28 6.37 -13.73
C ASN A 382 -28.89 5.33 -14.80
#